data_AF-A0A842Q453-F1
#
_entry.id   AF-A0A842Q453-F1
#
_cell.length_a   1.000
_cell.length_b   1.000
_cell.length_c   1.000
_cell.angle_alpha   90.00
_cell.angle_beta   90.00
_cell.angle_gamma   90.00
#
_symmetry.space_group_name_H-M   'P 1'
#
loop_
_entity.id
_entity.type
_entity.pdbx_description
1 polymer ?
#
loop_
_entity_poly.entity_id
_entity_poly.type
_entity_poly.pdbx_seq_one_letter_code
_entity_poly.pdbx_strand_id
1 'polypeptide(L)' 'HDEVILEGIGGSMGGAMGDIPGVRWQVFKVNGVSLKELVYGRKEKPRR' A
#
# COMPACT_ATOMS: atom_id res chain seq x y z
N HIS A 1 -14.62 3.45 -8.13
CA HIS A 1 -14.14 2.32 -7.31
C HIS A 1 -12.78 1.94 -7.87
N ASP A 2 -11.76 1.82 -7.01
CA ASP A 2 -10.38 1.51 -7.41
C ASP A 2 -9.99 0.13 -6.85
N GLU A 3 -9.18 -0.62 -7.60
CA GLU A 3 -8.60 -1.87 -7.14
C GLU A 3 -7.29 -1.60 -6.42
N VAL A 4 -7.14 -2.15 -5.22
CA VAL A 4 -5.94 -1.99 -4.39
C VAL A 4 -5.40 -3.35 -3.98
N ILE A 5 -4.07 -3.48 -4.03
CA ILE A 5 -3.34 -4.66 -3.56
C ILE A 5 -2.70 -4.31 -2.22
N LEU A 6 -3.02 -5.13 -1.22
CA LEU A 6 -2.49 -5.04 0.13
C LEU A 6 -1.35 -6.03 0.33
N GLU A 7 -0.35 -5.64 1.10
CA GLU A 7 0.71 -6.51 1.62
C GLU A 7 0.77 -6.40 3.15
N GLY A 8 1.37 -7.38 3.81
CA GLY A 8 1.57 -7.33 5.25
C GLY A 8 2.51 -6.18 5.61
N ILE A 9 2.15 -5.40 6.63
CA ILE A 9 2.95 -4.23 7.06
C ILE A 9 4.30 -4.66 7.69
N GLY A 10 4.50 -5.94 7.98
CA GLY A 10 5.76 -6.45 8.53
C GLY A 10 5.92 -6.26 10.04
N GLY A 11 4.81 -6.09 10.78
CA GLY A 11 4.83 -6.01 12.24
C GLY A 11 5.24 -7.34 12.92
N SER A 12 5.66 -7.24 14.18
CA SER A 12 6.05 -8.38 15.02
C SER A 12 4.96 -9.46 15.02
N MET A 13 5.30 -10.69 14.64
CA MET A 13 4.36 -11.81 14.46
C MET A 13 3.19 -11.55 13.47
N GLY A 14 3.41 -10.77 12.41
CA GLY A 14 2.34 -10.41 11.47
C GLY A 14 1.29 -9.48 12.10
N GLY A 15 1.65 -8.86 13.21
CA GLY A 15 0.84 -7.89 13.94
C GLY A 15 0.99 -6.47 13.38
N ALA A 16 0.66 -5.51 14.23
CA ALA A 16 0.76 -4.11 13.87
C ALA A 16 2.21 -3.62 13.91
N MET A 17 2.59 -2.73 13.00
CA MET A 17 3.95 -2.19 12.94
C MET A 17 4.04 -0.87 13.71
N GLY A 18 4.94 -0.81 14.69
CA GLY A 18 5.27 0.41 15.43
C GLY A 18 4.09 1.01 16.16
N ASP A 19 3.80 2.28 15.84
CA ASP A 19 2.88 3.14 16.59
C ASP A 19 1.43 3.07 16.12
N ILE A 20 1.11 2.21 15.15
CA ILE A 20 -0.24 2.12 14.58
C ILE A 20 -0.93 0.85 15.10
N PRO A 21 -1.64 0.89 16.24
CA PRO A 21 -2.33 -0.28 16.77
C PRO A 21 -3.45 -0.74 15.82
N GLY A 22 -3.52 -2.05 15.57
CA GLY A 22 -4.59 -2.67 14.80
C GLY A 22 -4.41 -2.69 13.27
N VAL A 23 -3.43 -1.96 12.72
CA VAL A 23 -3.16 -1.98 11.28
C VAL A 23 -2.09 -3.02 10.94
N ARG A 24 -2.50 -4.07 10.24
CA ARG A 24 -1.64 -5.21 9.86
C ARG A 24 -1.26 -5.22 8.38
N TRP A 25 -1.87 -4.34 7.58
CA TRP A 25 -1.79 -4.37 6.13
C TRP A 25 -1.46 -2.96 5.62
N GLN A 26 -0.63 -2.88 4.59
CA GLN A 26 -0.32 -1.63 3.89
C GLN A 26 -0.62 -1.77 2.39
N VAL A 27 -0.89 -0.65 1.72
CA VAL A 27 -1.20 -0.64 0.28
C VAL A 27 0.09 -0.64 -0.53
N PHE A 28 0.25 -1.64 -1.40
CA PHE A 28 1.42 -1.79 -2.27
C PHE A 28 1.17 -1.24 -3.69
N LYS A 29 0.00 -1.56 -4.26
CA LYS A 29 -0.38 -1.16 -5.63
C LYS A 29 -1.82 -0.66 -5.69
N VAL A 30 -2.07 0.27 -6.60
CA VAL A 30 -3.39 0.82 -6.91
C VAL A 30 -3.59 0.79 -8.42
N ASN A 31 -4.65 0.15 -8.90
CA ASN A 31 -4.98 0.00 -10.32
C ASN A 31 -3.79 -0.48 -11.18
N GLY A 32 -3.00 -1.43 -10.65
CA GLY A 32 -1.83 -1.99 -11.34
C GLY A 32 -0.53 -1.16 -11.25
N VAL A 33 -0.56 0.02 -10.63
CA VAL A 33 0.62 0.89 -10.45
C VAL A 33 1.10 0.86 -9.00
N SER A 34 2.43 0.87 -8.83
CA SER A 34 3.05 0.91 -7.51
C SER A 34 2.77 2.24 -6.82
N LEU A 35 2.33 2.18 -5.57
CA LEU A 35 2.04 3.38 -4.77
C LEU A 35 3.30 4.22 -4.56
N LYS A 36 4.47 3.57 -4.44
CA LYS A 36 5.77 4.27 -4.39
C LYS A 36 6.02 5.11 -5.64
N GLU A 37 5.76 4.57 -6.82
CA GLU A 37 5.98 5.29 -8.08
C GLU A 37 5.02 6.48 -8.25
N LEU A 38 3.79 6.35 -7.74
CA LEU A 38 2.81 7.44 -7.68
C LEU A 38 3.27 8.54 -6.70
N VAL A 39 3.73 8.17 -5.51
CA VAL A 39 4.23 9.12 -4.49
C VAL A 39 5.46 9.87 -4.98
N TYR A 40 6.40 9.18 -5.64
CA TYR A 40 7.58 9.82 -6.22
C TYR A 40 7.30 10.52 -7.57
N GLY A 41 6.06 10.50 -8.07
CA GLY A 41 5.67 11.15 -9.33
C GLY A 41 6.34 10.55 -10.58
N ARG A 42 6.87 9.33 -10.49
CA ARG A 42 7.55 8.65 -11.61
C ARG A 42 6.58 8.02 -12.60
N LYS A 43 5.37 7.69 -12.15
CA LYS A 43 4.27 7.19 -12.98
C LYS A 43 2.99 7.91 -12.61
N GLU A 44 2.15 8.20 -13.60
CA GLU A 44 0.81 8.71 -13.37
C GLU A 44 -0.15 7.57 -13.07
N LYS A 45 -1.20 7.88 -12.29
CA LYS A 45 -2.27 6.93 -12.05
C LYS A 45 -2.98 6.67 -13.38
N PRO A 46 -3.06 5.43 -13.88
CA PRO A 46 -3.87 5.12 -15.04
C PRO A 46 -5.32 5.43 -14.65
N ARG A 47 -5.87 6.46 -15.26
CA ARG A 47 -7.28 6.83 -15.15
C ARG A 47 -8.02 6.08 -16.25
N ARG A 48 -8.84 5.10 -15.88
CA ARG A 48 -9.90 4.57 -16.73
C ARG A 48 -11.23 5.10 -16.24
#